data_AF-O69622-F1
#
_entry.id   AF-O69622-F1
#
_cell.length_a   1.000
_cell.length_b   1.000
_cell.length_c   1.000
_cell.angle_alpha   90.00
_cell.angle_beta   90.00
_cell.angle_gamma   90.00
#
_symmetry.space_group_name_H-M   'P 1'
#
loop_
_entity.id
_entity.type
_entity.pdbx_description
1 polymer ?
#
loop_
_entity_poly.entity_id
_entity_poly.type
_entity_poly.pdbx_seq_one_letter_code
_entity_poly.pdbx_strand_id
1 'polypeptide(L)'
;MVARHRAQAAADLASLAAAARLPSGLAAACARATLVARAMRVEHAQCRVVDLDVVVTVEVAVAFAGVATATARAGPAKVPTTPG
;
A
#
# COMPACT_ATOMS: atom_id res chain seq x y z
N MET A 1 -7.73 -1.77 -18.38
CA MET A 1 -6.88 -0.72 -17.78
C MET A 1 -7.43 -0.14 -16.48
N VAL A 2 -8.66 0.41 -16.45
CA VAL A 2 -9.18 1.15 -15.27
C VAL A 2 -9.12 0.35 -13.96
N ALA A 3 -9.53 -0.92 -13.94
CA ALA A 3 -9.44 -1.74 -12.72
C ALA A 3 -8.00 -1.90 -12.20
N ARG A 4 -7.04 -2.08 -13.11
CA ARG A 4 -5.61 -2.15 -12.77
C ARG A 4 -5.06 -0.82 -12.27
N HIS A 5 -5.49 0.31 -12.84
CA HIS A 5 -5.16 1.64 -12.31
C HIS A 5 -5.76 1.88 -10.92
N ARG A 6 -7.00 1.43 -10.67
CA ARG A 6 -7.59 1.50 -9.32
C ARG A 6 -6.83 0.64 -8.32
N ALA A 7 -6.46 -0.59 -8.71
CA ALA A 7 -5.63 -1.45 -7.88
C ALA A 7 -4.28 -0.77 -7.56
N GLN A 8 -3.59 -0.22 -8.57
CA GLN A 8 -2.31 0.45 -8.35
C GLN A 8 -2.47 1.68 -7.43
N ALA A 9 -3.45 2.55 -7.69
CA ALA A 9 -3.70 3.72 -6.86
C ALA A 9 -4.05 3.36 -5.41
N ALA A 10 -4.83 2.30 -5.20
CA ALA A 10 -5.15 1.83 -3.86
C ALA A 10 -3.92 1.25 -3.14
N ALA A 11 -3.07 0.48 -3.84
CA ALA A 11 -1.82 -0.04 -3.28
C ALA A 11 -0.88 1.11 -2.89
N ASP A 12 -0.67 2.08 -3.78
CA ASP A 12 0.20 3.24 -3.55
C ASP A 12 -0.26 4.02 -2.31
N LEU A 13 -1.55 4.40 -2.25
CA LEU A 13 -2.11 5.14 -1.12
C LEU A 13 -2.05 4.35 0.20
N ALA A 14 -2.37 3.06 0.17
CA ALA A 14 -2.32 2.22 1.36
C ALA A 14 -0.87 2.03 1.86
N SER A 15 0.09 1.83 0.95
CA SER A 15 1.50 1.69 1.32
C SER A 15 2.07 2.96 1.95
N LEU A 16 1.79 4.14 1.37
CA LEU A 16 2.20 5.42 1.92
C LEU A 16 1.57 5.70 3.29
N ALA A 17 0.27 5.42 3.43
CA ALA A 17 -0.44 5.62 4.69
C ALA A 17 0.07 4.69 5.80
N ALA A 18 0.43 3.46 5.46
CA ALA A 18 1.05 2.54 6.41
C ALA A 18 2.50 2.92 6.74
N ALA A 19 3.30 3.33 5.75
CA ALA A 19 4.67 3.81 5.97
C ALA A 19 4.71 4.99 6.94
N ALA A 20 3.78 5.94 6.81
CA ALA A 20 3.61 7.06 7.73
C ALA A 20 3.21 6.64 9.17
N ARG A 21 2.74 5.40 9.36
CA ARG A 21 2.37 4.82 10.66
C ARG A 21 3.33 3.77 11.20
N LEU A 22 4.41 3.46 10.50
CA LEU A 22 5.47 2.59 11.00
C LEU A 22 6.03 3.01 12.38
N PRO A 23 6.24 4.30 12.69
CA PRO A 23 6.72 4.71 14.02
C PRO A 23 5.79 4.32 15.17
N SER A 24 4.50 4.08 14.89
CA SER A 24 3.51 3.62 15.86
C SER A 24 3.46 2.09 15.99
N GLY A 25 4.32 1.36 15.28
CA GLY A 25 4.40 -0.10 15.28
C GLY A 25 3.73 -0.76 14.06
N LEU A 26 4.13 -2.01 13.80
CA LEU A 26 3.73 -2.77 12.61
C LEU A 26 2.20 -2.97 12.51
N ALA A 27 1.56 -3.28 13.64
CA ALA A 27 0.11 -3.47 13.70
C ALA A 27 -0.65 -2.18 13.36
N ALA A 28 -0.22 -1.03 13.90
CA ALA A 28 -0.81 0.27 13.60
C ALA A 28 -0.60 0.67 12.13
N ALA A 29 0.59 0.40 11.57
CA ALA A 29 0.89 0.61 10.17
C ALA A 29 -0.04 -0.18 9.25
N CYS A 30 -0.13 -1.51 9.43
CA CYS A 30 -0.99 -2.33 8.58
C CYS A 30 -2.49 -2.10 8.82
N ALA A 31 -2.91 -1.76 10.04
CA ALA A 31 -4.29 -1.31 10.28
C ALA A 31 -4.61 -0.05 9.46
N ARG A 32 -3.65 0.89 9.33
CA ARG A 32 -3.82 2.09 8.51
C ARG A 32 -3.90 1.78 7.01
N ALA A 33 -3.06 0.86 6.49
CA ALA A 33 -3.20 0.37 5.11
C ALA A 33 -4.60 -0.20 4.86
N THR A 34 -5.11 -1.06 5.75
CA THR A 34 -6.44 -1.67 5.62
C THR A 34 -7.56 -0.63 5.60
N LEU A 35 -7.49 0.40 6.45
CA LEU A 35 -8.48 1.48 6.46
C LEU A 35 -8.49 2.25 5.13
N VAL A 36 -7.32 2.55 4.57
CA VAL A 36 -7.22 3.25 3.28
C VAL A 36 -7.68 2.35 2.12
N ALA A 37 -7.32 1.07 2.11
CA ALA A 37 -7.77 0.12 1.09
C ALA A 37 -9.30 0.00 1.07
N ARG A 38 -9.94 -0.10 2.25
CA ARG A 38 -11.40 -0.12 2.38
C ARG A 38 -12.04 1.19 1.91
N ALA A 39 -11.46 2.35 2.24
CA ALA A 39 -11.93 3.63 1.72
C ALA A 39 -11.83 3.72 0.19
N MET A 40 -10.86 3.02 -0.41
CA MET A 40 -10.71 2.84 -1.85
C MET A 40 -11.60 1.74 -2.44
N ARG A 41 -12.50 1.15 -1.63
CA ARG A 41 -13.41 0.04 -2.01
C ARG A 41 -12.66 -1.22 -2.44
N VAL A 42 -11.51 -1.47 -1.82
CA VAL A 42 -10.74 -2.70 -1.98
C VAL A 42 -10.92 -3.55 -0.72
N GLU A 43 -11.55 -4.71 -0.87
CA GLU A 43 -11.80 -5.64 0.24
C GLU A 43 -10.61 -6.55 0.53
N HIS A 44 -9.80 -6.87 -0.49
CA HIS A 44 -8.66 -7.75 -0.37
C HIS A 44 -7.35 -6.95 -0.44
N ALA A 45 -6.77 -6.67 0.72
CA ALA A 45 -5.48 -6.02 0.85
C ALA A 45 -4.59 -6.80 1.83
N GLN A 46 -3.36 -7.07 1.41
CA GLN A 46 -2.31 -7.66 2.23
C GLN A 46 -1.26 -6.59 2.50
N CYS A 47 -0.84 -6.46 3.75
CA CYS A 47 0.21 -5.55 4.18
C CYS A 47 1.33 -6.35 4.84
N ARG A 48 2.57 -6.07 4.44
CA ARG A 48 3.78 -6.61 5.06
C ARG A 48 4.80 -5.49 5.23
N VAL A 49 5.58 -5.57 6.30
CA VAL A 49 6.74 -4.70 6.49
C VAL A 49 7.99 -5.54 6.27
N VAL A 50 8.89 -5.04 5.42
CA VAL A 50 10.22 -5.63 5.19
C VAL A 50 11.22 -4.53 5.51
N ASP A 51 12.06 -4.76 6.51
CA ASP A 51 12.92 -3.72 7.11
C ASP A 51 12.09 -2.50 7.56
N LEU A 52 12.23 -1.37 6.87
CA LEU A 52 11.44 -0.15 7.10
C LEU A 52 10.50 0.17 5.94
N ASP A 53 10.37 -0.73 4.98
CA ASP A 53 9.48 -0.58 3.83
C ASP A 53 8.15 -1.31 4.09
N VAL A 54 7.05 -0.61 3.88
CA VAL A 54 5.72 -1.22 3.81
C VAL A 54 5.43 -1.63 2.38
N VAL A 55 5.13 -2.91 2.19
CA VAL A 55 4.65 -3.49 0.94
C VAL A 55 3.18 -3.82 1.08
N VAL A 56 2.35 -3.23 0.24
CA VAL A 56 0.92 -3.50 0.18
C VAL A 56 0.57 -4.12 -1.16
N THR A 57 -0.10 -5.27 -1.13
CA THR A 57 -0.70 -5.90 -2.30
C THR A 57 -2.21 -5.80 -2.19
N VAL A 58 -2.86 -5.36 -3.25
CA VAL A 58 -4.32 -5.26 -3.30
C VAL A 58 -4.88 -6.04 -4.48
N GLU A 59 -6.08 -6.57 -4.31
CA GLU A 59 -6.84 -7.24 -5.37
C GLU A 59 -8.17 -6.53 -5.57
N VAL A 60 -8.45 -6.15 -6.81
CA VAL A 60 -9.70 -5.50 -7.22
C VAL A 60 -10.44 -6.43 -8.16
N ALA A 61 -11.67 -6.80 -7.79
CA ALA A 61 -12.54 -7.58 -8.66
C ALA A 61 -12.84 -6.83 -9.96
N VAL A 62 -12.77 -7.53 -11.09
CA VAL A 62 -13.12 -7.02 -12.41
C VAL A 62 -14.30 -7.83 -12.91
N ALA A 63 -15.45 -7.16 -13.08
CA ALA A 63 -16.67 -7.82 -13.54
C ALA A 63 -16.40 -8.61 -14.83
N PHE A 64 -16.75 -9.90 -14.81
CA PHE A 64 -16.60 -10.86 -15.91
C PHE A 64 -15.15 -11.09 -16.40
N ALA A 65 -14.13 -10.57 -15.70
CA ALA A 65 -12.74 -10.62 -16.15
C ALA A 65 -11.74 -11.04 -15.05
N GLY A 66 -12.22 -11.50 -13.90
CA GLY A 66 -11.40 -12.01 -12.80
C GLY A 66 -10.94 -10.93 -11.82
N VAL A 67 -9.66 -10.95 -11.45
CA VAL A 67 -9.07 -10.04 -10.45
C VAL A 67 -7.91 -9.25 -11.03
N ALA A 68 -7.83 -7.97 -10.69
CA ALA A 68 -6.69 -7.13 -10.96
C ALA A 68 -5.87 -6.96 -9.68
N THR A 69 -4.65 -7.49 -9.68
CA THR A 69 -3.71 -7.39 -8.56
C THR A 69 -2.68 -6.30 -8.82
N ALA A 70 -2.35 -5.53 -7.79
CA ALA A 70 -1.27 -4.56 -7.80
C ALA A 70 -0.52 -4.57 -6.46
N THR A 71 0.77 -4.24 -6.50
CA THR A 71 1.63 -4.14 -5.32
C THR A 71 2.35 -2.80 -5.35
N ALA A 72 2.43 -2.16 -4.19
CA ALA A 72 3.17 -0.93 -3.98
C ALA A 72 4.07 -1.03 -2.75
N ARG A 73 5.14 -0.26 -2.75
CA ARG A 73 6.10 -0.18 -1.66
C ARG A 73 6.31 1.29 -1.28
N ALA A 74 6.30 1.57 0.01
CA ALA A 74 6.66 2.88 0.55
C ALA A 74 7.54 2.71 1.79
N GLY A 75 8.54 3.56 1.92
CA GLY A 75 9.46 3.58 3.05
C GLY A 75 10.03 4.96 3.29
N PRO A 76 10.95 5.10 4.26
CA PRO A 76 11.57 6.37 4.59
C PRO A 76 12.24 7.00 3.36
N ALA A 77 12.04 8.31 3.19
CA ALA A 77 12.81 9.05 2.20
C ALA A 77 14.29 9.01 2.59
N LYS A 78 15.16 8.82 1.59
CA LYS A 78 16.61 8.95 1.79
C LYS A 78 16.90 10.41 2.09
N VAL A 79 17.47 10.69 3.26
CA VAL A 79 17.98 12.02 3.56
C VAL A 79 19.10 12.31 2.56
N PRO A 80 19.08 13.45 1.84
CA PRO A 80 20.19 13.83 0.98
C PRO A 80 21.46 13.89 1.81
N THR A 81 22.45 13.08 1.45
CA THR A 81 23.80 13.28 1.95
C THR A 81 24.38 14.45 1.17
N THR A 82 24.58 15.58 1.83
CA THR A 82 25.40 16.66 1.27
C THR A 82 26.77 16.07 0.96
N PRO A 83 27.28 16.16 -0.28
CA PRO A 83 28.67 15.87 -0.56
C PRO A 83 29.54 16.80 0.30
N GLY A 84 30.50 16.23 1.03
CA GLY A 84 31.54 16.99 1.71
C GLY A 84 32.54 17.60 0.74
#